data_AF-A0ABD3E2G3-F1
#
_entry.id   AF-A0ABD3E2G3-F1
#
_cell.length_a   1.000
_cell.length_b   1.000
_cell.length_c   1.000
_cell.angle_alpha   90.00
_cell.angle_beta   90.00
_cell.angle_gamma   90.00
#
_symmetry.space_group_name_H-M   'P 1'
#
loop_
_entity.id
_entity.type
_entity.pdbx_description
1 polymer ?
#
loop_
_entity_poly.entity_id
_entity_poly.type
_entity_poly.pdbx_seq_one_letter_code
_entity_poly.pdbx_strand_id
1 'polypeptide(L)'
;MVGLPMVENCLSGYNSCMFAYGQTGSGKTHTMLGEIEALEVKPTPNRGMTPRIFELLFARIRAEEESRRDERLMYNCKCSFLEIYNEQITDLLDPSSTNLMLREDMKKGVYVENLSEVEVHTVRDILQLLTQGASNRKMAATNMNRESSRSHSVFTCVIESRWEKDTVTNFRFARLNLVDLAGSERQNTSGAEGERLKEAANINKSLSTLGHVIMVLVDVANGKSRQHLSQVLV
;
A
#
# COMPACT_ATOMS: atom_id res chain seq x y z
N MET A 1 12.24 -12.99 -7.63
CA MET A 1 11.67 -11.63 -7.54
C MET A 1 10.94 -11.53 -6.21
N VAL A 2 11.21 -10.52 -5.37
CA VAL A 2 10.64 -10.39 -4.01
C VAL A 2 9.10 -10.40 -4.00
N GLY A 3 8.47 -9.94 -5.08
CA GLY A 3 7.02 -9.90 -5.22
C GLY A 3 6.31 -11.22 -5.51
N LEU A 4 7.02 -12.29 -5.92
CA LEU A 4 6.38 -13.55 -6.31
C LEU A 4 5.62 -14.22 -5.15
N PRO A 5 6.21 -14.42 -3.95
CA PRO A 5 5.48 -14.99 -2.82
C PRO A 5 4.23 -14.17 -2.43
N MET A 6 4.29 -12.84 -2.59
CA MET A 6 3.14 -11.98 -2.29
C MET A 6 1.98 -12.24 -3.26
N VAL A 7 2.29 -12.37 -4.55
CA VAL A 7 1.28 -12.69 -5.58
C VAL A 7 0.65 -14.05 -5.28
N GLU A 8 1.44 -15.09 -5.02
CA GLU A 8 0.91 -16.43 -4.70
C GLU A 8 0.03 -16.41 -3.44
N ASN A 9 0.47 -15.69 -2.41
CA ASN A 9 -0.29 -15.55 -1.17
C ASN A 9 -1.64 -14.86 -1.42
N CYS A 10 -1.66 -13.77 -2.19
CA CYS A 10 -2.90 -13.05 -2.49
C CYS A 10 -3.87 -13.89 -3.32
N LEU A 11 -3.40 -14.61 -4.34
CA LEU A 11 -4.26 -15.54 -5.11
C LEU A 11 -4.76 -16.70 -4.24
N SER A 12 -3.97 -17.08 -3.23
CA SER A 12 -4.36 -18.06 -2.20
C SER A 12 -5.30 -17.51 -1.12
N GLY A 13 -5.60 -16.20 -1.12
CA GLY A 13 -6.54 -15.56 -0.19
C GLY A 13 -5.90 -14.95 1.06
N TYR A 14 -4.58 -14.80 1.06
CA TYR A 14 -3.83 -14.22 2.16
C TYR A 14 -3.45 -12.77 1.85
N ASN A 15 -3.61 -11.92 2.86
CA ASN A 15 -3.15 -10.53 2.76
C ASN A 15 -1.63 -10.48 2.69
N SER A 16 -1.10 -9.60 1.84
CA SER A 16 0.34 -9.34 1.71
C SER A 16 0.61 -7.85 1.85
N CYS A 17 1.76 -7.51 2.43
CA CYS A 17 2.19 -6.12 2.56
C CYS A 17 3.69 -6.01 2.27
N MET A 18 4.10 -4.99 1.52
CA MET A 18 5.50 -4.65 1.27
C MET A 18 5.74 -3.19 1.61
N PHE A 19 6.81 -2.95 2.36
CA PHE A 19 7.23 -1.62 2.77
C PHE A 19 8.57 -1.27 2.11
N ALA A 20 8.67 -0.07 1.56
CA ALA A 20 9.95 0.59 1.31
C ALA A 20 10.24 1.55 2.46
N TYR A 21 11.39 1.35 3.11
CA TYR A 21 11.83 2.09 4.28
C TYR A 21 13.28 2.54 4.13
N GLY A 22 13.62 3.70 4.69
CA GLY A 22 14.95 4.31 4.62
C GLY A 22 14.91 5.82 4.74
N GLN A 23 16.07 6.45 4.89
CA GLN A 23 16.20 7.91 4.96
C GLN A 23 15.75 8.61 3.67
N THR A 24 15.46 9.90 3.74
CA THR A 24 15.23 10.73 2.55
C THR A 24 16.40 10.64 1.57
N GLY A 25 16.09 10.56 0.27
CA GLY A 25 17.08 10.36 -0.79
C GLY A 25 17.58 8.92 -0.99
N SER A 26 17.18 7.94 -0.17
CA SER A 26 17.66 6.55 -0.29
C SER A 26 17.06 5.74 -1.45
N GLY A 27 16.18 6.33 -2.26
CA GLY A 27 15.56 5.67 -3.41
C GLY A 27 14.33 4.81 -3.11
N LYS A 28 13.60 5.05 -2.02
CA LYS A 28 12.35 4.31 -1.68
C LYS A 28 11.30 4.38 -2.79
N THR A 29 10.89 5.59 -3.15
CA THR A 29 9.91 5.83 -4.22
C THR A 29 10.41 5.30 -5.57
N HIS A 30 11.69 5.47 -5.88
CA HIS A 30 12.31 4.91 -7.08
C HIS A 30 12.27 3.37 -7.07
N THR A 31 12.50 2.72 -5.93
CA THR A 31 12.39 1.26 -5.81
C THR A 31 10.95 0.79 -5.98
N MET A 32 9.99 1.49 -5.37
CA MET A 32 8.57 1.09 -5.41
C MET A 32 7.92 1.35 -6.76
N LEU A 33 8.16 2.52 -7.36
CA LEU A 33 7.45 2.98 -8.56
C LEU A 33 8.35 3.05 -9.80
N GLY A 34 9.65 3.31 -9.62
CA GLY A 34 10.59 3.56 -10.72
C GLY A 34 10.50 5.00 -11.22
N GLU A 35 10.90 5.21 -12.47
CA GLU A 35 10.73 6.49 -13.17
C GLU A 35 9.26 6.68 -13.60
N ILE A 36 8.46 7.27 -12.72
CA ILE A 36 6.99 7.42 -12.89
C ILE A 36 6.62 8.19 -14.15
N GLU A 37 7.38 9.25 -14.46
CA GLU A 37 7.17 10.14 -15.61
C GLU A 37 7.54 9.45 -16.94
N ALA A 38 8.27 8.34 -16.89
CA ALA A 38 8.65 7.50 -18.02
C ALA A 38 7.98 6.12 -17.99
N LEU A 39 6.86 5.96 -17.25
CA LEU A 39 6.04 4.75 -17.28
C LEU A 39 5.34 4.63 -18.64
N GLU A 40 6.10 4.27 -19.66
CA GLU A 40 5.56 3.84 -20.93
C GLU A 40 4.80 2.52 -20.75
N VAL A 41 3.84 2.23 -21.64
CA VAL A 41 3.12 0.94 -21.65
C VAL A 41 4.10 -0.23 -21.84
N LYS A 42 5.22 -0.01 -22.54
CA LYS A 42 6.27 -1.02 -22.71
C LYS A 42 7.10 -1.17 -21.43
N PRO A 43 7.34 -2.41 -20.96
CA PRO A 43 8.23 -2.67 -19.83
C PRO A 43 9.63 -2.12 -20.09
N THR A 44 10.11 -1.24 -19.20
CA THR A 44 11.50 -0.77 -19.19
C THR A 44 12.26 -1.42 -18.02
N PRO A 45 13.59 -1.59 -18.13
CA PRO A 45 14.41 -2.05 -17.01
C PRO A 45 14.26 -1.20 -15.74
N ASN A 46 13.89 0.08 -15.90
CA ASN A 46 13.74 1.06 -14.82
C ASN A 46 12.39 0.98 -14.08
N ARG A 47 11.49 0.06 -14.45
CA ARG A 47 10.23 -0.15 -13.71
C ARG A 47 10.52 -0.56 -12.26
N GLY A 48 9.86 0.09 -11.32
CA GLY A 48 9.91 -0.27 -9.90
C GLY A 48 9.20 -1.58 -9.59
N MET A 49 9.15 -1.90 -8.30
CA MET A 49 8.56 -3.15 -7.78
C MET A 49 7.06 -3.22 -7.99
N THR A 50 6.32 -2.13 -7.77
CA THR A 50 4.86 -2.08 -7.88
C THR A 50 4.35 -2.50 -9.25
N PRO A 51 4.75 -1.86 -10.38
CA PRO A 51 4.28 -2.27 -11.70
C PRO A 51 4.66 -3.73 -12.04
N ARG A 52 5.87 -4.18 -11.62
CA ARG A 52 6.30 -5.58 -11.82
C ARG A 52 5.46 -6.59 -11.06
N ILE A 53 5.03 -6.26 -9.84
CA ILE A 53 4.12 -7.09 -9.04
C ILE A 53 2.78 -7.23 -9.77
N PHE A 54 2.25 -6.15 -10.32
CA PHE A 54 0.98 -6.21 -11.06
C PHE A 54 1.09 -6.91 -12.41
N GLU A 55 2.22 -6.80 -13.11
CA GLU A 55 2.51 -7.63 -14.29
C GLU A 55 2.41 -9.11 -13.96
N LEU A 56 3.08 -9.53 -12.88
CA LEU A 56 3.06 -10.90 -12.41
C LEU A 56 1.67 -11.33 -11.94
N LEU A 57 0.98 -10.48 -11.17
CA LEU A 57 -0.37 -10.74 -10.66
C LEU A 57 -1.35 -11.00 -11.81
N PHE A 58 -1.44 -10.09 -12.78
CA PHE A 58 -2.37 -10.26 -13.89
C PHE A 58 -1.97 -11.41 -14.83
N ALA A 59 -0.67 -11.71 -14.96
CA ALA A 59 -0.23 -12.91 -15.69
C ALA A 59 -0.68 -14.19 -14.98
N ARG A 60 -0.55 -14.25 -13.65
CA ARG A 60 -0.99 -15.40 -12.84
C ARG A 60 -2.51 -15.55 -12.78
N ILE A 61 -3.25 -14.44 -12.66
CA ILE A 61 -4.72 -14.43 -12.75
C ILE A 61 -5.17 -15.08 -14.06
N ARG A 62 -4.65 -14.62 -15.20
CA ARG A 62 -5.03 -15.18 -16.51
C ARG A 62 -4.74 -16.68 -16.61
N ALA A 63 -3.58 -17.11 -16.11
CA ALA A 63 -3.20 -18.52 -16.13
C ALA A 63 -4.11 -19.37 -15.23
N GLU A 64 -4.46 -18.89 -14.03
CA GLU A 64 -5.38 -19.60 -13.13
C GLU A 64 -6.80 -19.67 -13.68
N GLU A 65 -7.36 -18.56 -14.17
CA GLU A 65 -8.68 -18.52 -14.79
C GLU A 65 -8.76 -19.48 -15.99
N GLU A 66 -7.69 -19.55 -16.79
CA GLU A 66 -7.60 -20.49 -17.91
C GLU A 66 -7.52 -21.95 -17.45
N SER A 67 -6.72 -22.25 -16.43
CA SER A 67 -6.58 -23.62 -15.91
C SER A 67 -7.82 -24.12 -15.16
N ARG A 68 -8.65 -23.21 -14.64
CA ARG A 68 -9.86 -23.50 -13.85
C ARG A 68 -11.13 -22.99 -14.52
N ARG A 69 -11.17 -23.02 -15.87
CA ARG A 69 -12.35 -22.64 -16.67
C ARG A 69 -13.60 -23.43 -16.29
N ASP A 70 -13.46 -24.72 -16.00
CA ASP A 70 -14.58 -25.60 -15.62
C ASP A 70 -15.21 -25.19 -14.28
N GLU A 71 -14.41 -24.61 -13.38
CA GLU A 71 -14.88 -24.06 -12.10
C GLU A 71 -15.37 -22.61 -12.24
N ARG A 72 -15.38 -22.03 -13.45
CA ARG A 72 -15.75 -20.63 -13.71
C ARG A 72 -15.05 -19.65 -12.77
N LEU A 73 -13.77 -19.90 -12.47
CA LEU A 73 -12.96 -19.01 -11.65
C LEU A 73 -12.83 -17.64 -12.32
N MET A 74 -13.16 -16.59 -11.57
CA MET A 74 -13.01 -15.20 -11.99
C MET A 74 -12.40 -14.37 -10.88
N TYR A 75 -11.55 -13.42 -11.26
CA TYR A 75 -10.97 -12.43 -10.36
C TYR A 75 -11.54 -11.03 -10.61
N ASN A 76 -11.80 -10.30 -9.53
CA ASN A 76 -12.05 -8.85 -9.54
C ASN A 76 -10.98 -8.15 -8.71
N CYS A 77 -10.35 -7.11 -9.27
CA CYS A 77 -9.34 -6.32 -8.61
C CYS A 77 -9.80 -4.86 -8.49
N LYS A 78 -9.72 -4.30 -7.28
CA LYS A 78 -9.99 -2.89 -7.01
C LYS A 78 -8.79 -2.24 -6.34
N CYS A 79 -8.37 -1.09 -6.85
CA CYS A 79 -7.23 -0.36 -6.32
C CYS A 79 -7.63 0.96 -5.67
N SER A 80 -6.95 1.30 -4.58
CA SER A 80 -7.03 2.59 -3.92
C SER A 80 -5.62 3.13 -3.69
N PHE A 81 -5.45 4.45 -3.71
CA PHE A 81 -4.16 5.08 -3.45
C PHE A 81 -4.33 6.26 -2.51
N LEU A 82 -3.68 6.20 -1.35
CA LEU A 82 -3.76 7.26 -0.36
C LEU A 82 -2.39 7.75 0.08
N GLU A 83 -2.39 8.95 0.64
CA GLU A 83 -1.29 9.54 1.35
C GLU A 83 -1.67 9.79 2.81
N ILE A 84 -0.74 9.52 3.72
CA ILE A 84 -0.85 9.90 5.12
C ILE A 84 0.18 10.99 5.39
N TYR A 85 -0.32 12.15 5.81
CA TYR A 85 0.48 13.30 6.20
C TYR A 85 -0.02 13.88 7.50
N ASN A 86 0.86 14.05 8.48
CA ASN A 86 0.49 14.73 9.72
C ASN A 86 -0.81 14.14 10.34
N GLU A 87 -0.94 12.81 10.30
CA GLU A 87 -2.12 12.02 10.70
C GLU A 87 -3.41 12.27 9.88
N GLN A 88 -3.34 13.05 8.81
CA GLN A 88 -4.44 13.26 7.86
C GLN A 88 -4.30 12.34 6.66
N ILE A 89 -5.41 11.71 6.26
CA ILE A 89 -5.48 10.82 5.10
C ILE A 89 -6.02 11.60 3.91
N THR A 90 -5.30 11.60 2.80
CA THR A 90 -5.72 12.20 1.53
C THR A 90 -5.82 11.12 0.46
N ASP A 91 -6.91 11.12 -0.29
CA ASP A 91 -7.07 10.26 -1.46
C ASP A 91 -6.23 10.82 -2.61
N LEU A 92 -5.31 10.01 -3.15
CA LEU A 92 -4.46 10.39 -4.26
C LEU A 92 -5.14 10.17 -5.62
N LEU A 93 -6.27 9.45 -5.67
CA LEU A 93 -7.08 9.27 -6.88
C LEU A 93 -8.17 10.35 -7.01
N ASP A 94 -8.63 10.89 -5.87
CA ASP A 94 -9.50 12.07 -5.80
C ASP A 94 -8.94 13.11 -4.81
N PRO A 95 -8.11 14.07 -5.28
CA PRO A 95 -7.47 15.07 -4.42
C PRO A 95 -8.43 16.02 -3.69
N SER A 96 -9.72 16.05 -4.07
CA SER A 96 -10.72 16.83 -3.34
C SER A 96 -11.10 16.17 -2.00
N SER A 97 -10.86 14.86 -1.89
CA SER A 97 -11.13 14.03 -0.73
C SER A 97 -9.92 14.02 0.22
N THR A 98 -9.90 15.00 1.13
CA THR A 98 -8.86 15.17 2.16
C THR A 98 -9.40 14.92 3.57
N ASN A 99 -8.50 14.63 4.51
CA ASN A 99 -8.83 14.36 5.91
C ASN A 99 -9.86 13.22 6.08
N LEU A 100 -9.68 12.14 5.31
CA LEU A 100 -10.55 10.97 5.37
C LEU A 100 -10.44 10.25 6.72
N MET A 101 -11.56 9.68 7.16
CA MET A 101 -11.69 9.09 8.49
C MET A 101 -11.47 7.58 8.45
N LEU A 102 -10.72 7.06 9.43
CA LEU A 102 -10.65 5.62 9.68
C LEU A 102 -11.93 5.15 10.38
N ARG A 103 -12.44 4.02 9.93
CA ARG A 103 -13.62 3.34 10.47
C ARG A 103 -13.32 1.87 10.68
N GLU A 104 -14.12 1.24 11.53
CA GLU A 104 -14.07 -0.19 11.79
C GLU A 104 -15.39 -0.83 11.35
N ASP A 105 -15.29 -1.94 10.64
CA ASP A 105 -16.43 -2.81 10.30
C ASP A 105 -16.13 -4.24 10.73
N MET A 106 -17.15 -4.94 11.25
CA MET A 106 -17.00 -6.30 11.79
C MET A 106 -16.52 -7.32 10.74
N LYS A 107 -16.79 -7.09 9.45
CA LYS A 107 -16.39 -7.99 8.36
C LYS A 107 -15.16 -7.50 7.62
N LYS A 108 -15.08 -6.20 7.33
CA LYS A 108 -13.99 -5.61 6.52
C LYS A 108 -12.74 -5.29 7.34
N GLY A 109 -12.87 -5.19 8.66
CA GLY A 109 -11.83 -4.69 9.56
C GLY A 109 -11.75 -3.16 9.52
N VAL A 110 -10.56 -2.64 9.81
CA VAL A 110 -10.26 -1.20 9.68
C VAL A 110 -10.24 -0.81 8.20
N TYR A 111 -10.93 0.27 7.84
CA TYR A 111 -10.94 0.83 6.49
C TYR A 111 -11.02 2.36 6.53
N VAL A 112 -10.73 3.00 5.40
CA VAL A 112 -10.85 4.45 5.23
C VAL A 112 -12.20 4.75 4.58
N GLU A 113 -13.03 5.54 5.28
CA GLU A 113 -14.33 5.97 4.78
C GLU A 113 -14.17 6.91 3.58
N ASN A 114 -14.99 6.71 2.55
CA ASN A 114 -15.00 7.51 1.31
C ASN A 114 -13.69 7.50 0.50
N LEU A 115 -12.79 6.54 0.74
CA LEU A 115 -11.63 6.34 -0.12
C LEU A 115 -12.05 5.78 -1.48
N SER A 116 -11.55 6.35 -2.56
CA SER A 116 -11.83 5.88 -3.92
C SER A 116 -11.26 4.48 -4.15
N GLU A 117 -12.11 3.59 -4.65
CA GLU A 117 -11.73 2.25 -5.13
C GLU A 117 -12.04 2.17 -6.62
N VAL A 118 -11.01 1.98 -7.45
CA VAL A 118 -11.11 1.91 -8.90
C VAL A 118 -10.91 0.46 -9.36
N GLU A 119 -11.85 -0.07 -10.13
CA GLU A 119 -11.73 -1.40 -10.73
C GLU A 119 -10.63 -1.42 -11.81
N VAL A 120 -9.81 -2.47 -11.81
CA VAL A 120 -8.66 -2.62 -12.70
C VAL A 120 -8.63 -4.01 -13.32
N HIS A 121 -8.32 -4.07 -14.61
CA HIS A 121 -8.32 -5.34 -15.37
C HIS A 121 -6.97 -5.62 -16.01
N THR A 122 -6.12 -4.59 -16.14
CA THR A 122 -4.83 -4.67 -16.83
C THR A 122 -3.73 -3.93 -16.08
N VAL A 123 -2.49 -4.25 -16.42
CA VAL A 123 -1.31 -3.50 -15.95
C VAL A 123 -1.39 -2.04 -16.37
N ARG A 124 -2.01 -1.73 -17.52
CA ARG A 124 -2.18 -0.35 -17.98
C ARG A 124 -3.02 0.47 -17.02
N ASP A 125 -4.10 -0.10 -16.49
CA ASP A 125 -4.98 0.58 -15.54
C ASP A 125 -4.20 0.92 -14.27
N ILE A 126 -3.38 -0.02 -13.78
CA ILE A 126 -2.48 0.20 -12.64
C ILE A 126 -1.52 1.36 -12.93
N LEU A 127 -0.85 1.35 -14.07
CA LEU A 127 0.10 2.41 -14.44
C LEU A 127 -0.58 3.78 -14.45
N GLN A 128 -1.81 3.87 -14.98
CA GLN A 128 -2.58 5.10 -14.98
C GLN A 128 -2.89 5.59 -13.55
N LEU A 129 -3.33 4.70 -12.66
CA LEU A 129 -3.59 5.06 -11.25
C LEU A 129 -2.31 5.51 -10.52
N LEU A 130 -1.19 4.84 -10.75
CA LEU A 130 0.10 5.21 -10.16
C LEU A 130 0.59 6.56 -10.65
N THR A 131 0.52 6.83 -11.96
CA THR A 131 0.90 8.11 -12.55
C THR A 131 0.00 9.24 -12.03
N GLN A 132 -1.32 9.01 -12.00
CA GLN A 132 -2.29 9.98 -11.47
C GLN A 132 -2.00 10.31 -10.01
N GLY A 133 -1.89 9.29 -9.15
CA GLY A 133 -1.67 9.51 -7.71
C GLY A 133 -0.30 10.13 -7.41
N ALA A 134 0.74 9.76 -8.15
CA ALA A 134 2.05 10.38 -8.01
C ALA A 134 2.06 11.86 -8.43
N SER A 135 1.35 12.20 -9.52
CA SER A 135 1.17 13.58 -9.96
C SER A 135 0.43 14.40 -8.88
N ASN A 136 -0.68 13.88 -8.37
CA ASN A 136 -1.46 14.53 -7.32
C ASN A 136 -0.66 14.73 -6.03
N ARG A 137 0.14 13.73 -5.64
CA ARG A 137 1.08 13.84 -4.51
C ARG A 137 2.10 14.95 -4.71
N LYS A 138 2.70 15.05 -5.91
CA LYS A 138 3.69 16.09 -6.25
C LYS A 138 3.06 17.49 -6.24
N MET A 139 1.83 17.63 -6.74
CA MET A 139 1.09 18.89 -6.74
C MET A 139 0.72 19.31 -5.30
N ALA A 140 0.24 18.37 -4.48
CA ALA A 140 -0.08 18.62 -3.07
C ALA A 140 1.16 19.06 -2.28
N ALA A 141 2.31 18.42 -2.51
CA ALA A 141 3.59 18.81 -1.92
C ALA A 141 3.97 20.25 -2.30
N THR A 142 3.82 20.62 -3.58
CA THR A 142 4.15 21.96 -4.07
C THR A 142 3.21 23.03 -3.50
N ASN A 143 1.90 22.79 -3.52
CA ASN A 143 0.88 23.73 -3.03
C ASN A 143 0.97 24.00 -1.52
N MET A 144 1.34 22.99 -0.73
CA MET A 144 1.47 23.10 0.72
C MET A 144 2.91 23.40 1.19
N ASN A 145 3.82 23.67 0.25
CA ASN A 145 5.26 23.88 0.51
C ASN A 145 5.86 22.75 1.38
N ARG A 146 5.40 21.52 1.11
CA ARG A 146 5.69 20.29 1.82
C ARG A 146 6.65 19.44 1.00
N GLU A 147 7.47 18.67 1.69
CA GLU A 147 8.34 17.68 1.05
C GLU A 147 7.65 16.31 0.96
N SER A 148 7.60 15.70 -0.22
CA SER A 148 6.98 14.39 -0.41
C SER A 148 7.65 13.28 0.41
N SER A 149 8.92 13.48 0.80
CA SER A 149 9.67 12.62 1.73
C SER A 149 9.07 12.56 3.13
N ARG A 150 8.19 13.51 3.48
CA ARG A 150 7.53 13.64 4.79
C ARG A 150 6.10 13.06 4.77
N SER A 151 5.86 12.10 3.87
CA SER A 151 4.58 11.41 3.67
C SER A 151 4.77 9.92 3.63
N HIS A 152 3.78 9.18 4.12
CA HIS A 152 3.61 7.79 3.74
C HIS A 152 2.62 7.71 2.58
N SER A 153 2.88 6.83 1.62
CA SER A 153 1.91 6.49 0.58
C SER A 153 1.58 5.01 0.63
N VAL A 154 0.30 4.69 0.47
CA VAL A 154 -0.22 3.33 0.52
C VAL A 154 -1.03 3.07 -0.74
N PHE A 155 -0.49 2.23 -1.62
CA PHE A 155 -1.24 1.69 -2.75
C PHE A 155 -1.78 0.32 -2.36
N THR A 156 -3.10 0.16 -2.40
CA THR A 156 -3.77 -1.08 -2.00
C THR A 156 -4.52 -1.65 -3.19
N CYS A 157 -4.37 -2.96 -3.42
CA CYS A 157 -5.23 -3.72 -4.32
C CYS A 157 -6.00 -4.77 -3.51
N VAL A 158 -7.33 -4.69 -3.56
CA VAL A 158 -8.24 -5.72 -3.08
C VAL A 158 -8.47 -6.69 -4.22
N ILE A 159 -8.20 -7.96 -3.98
CA ILE A 159 -8.35 -9.06 -4.94
C ILE A 159 -9.45 -9.96 -4.41
N GLU A 160 -10.55 -10.03 -5.15
CA GLU A 160 -11.66 -10.94 -4.90
C GLU A 160 -11.62 -12.03 -5.97
N SER A 161 -11.78 -13.30 -5.56
CA SER A 161 -11.98 -14.40 -6.49
C SER A 161 -13.25 -15.17 -6.18
N ARG A 162 -13.93 -15.57 -7.24
CA ARG A 162 -15.18 -16.32 -7.19
C ARG A 162 -15.07 -17.53 -8.09
N TRP A 163 -15.49 -18.70 -7.60
CA TRP A 163 -15.55 -19.93 -8.41
C TRP A 163 -16.68 -20.84 -7.96
N GLU A 164 -17.08 -21.76 -8.84
CA GLU A 164 -18.10 -22.78 -8.61
C GLU A 164 -17.45 -24.15 -8.47
N LYS A 165 -17.75 -24.84 -7.37
CA LYS A 165 -17.32 -26.23 -7.14
C LYS A 165 -18.47 -27.00 -6.51
N ASP A 166 -18.82 -28.15 -7.07
CA ASP A 166 -19.89 -29.02 -6.58
C ASP A 166 -21.23 -28.27 -6.36
N THR A 167 -21.59 -27.38 -7.29
CA THR A 167 -22.76 -26.47 -7.23
C THR A 167 -22.72 -25.38 -6.13
N VAL A 168 -21.64 -25.30 -5.35
CA VAL A 168 -21.42 -24.27 -4.35
C VAL A 168 -20.58 -23.14 -4.94
N THR A 169 -21.06 -21.90 -4.81
CA THR A 169 -20.27 -20.70 -5.12
C THR A 169 -19.36 -20.38 -3.94
N ASN A 170 -18.06 -20.27 -4.22
CA ASN A 170 -17.04 -19.94 -3.25
C ASN A 170 -16.50 -18.54 -3.53
N PHE A 171 -16.06 -17.87 -2.47
CA PHE A 171 -15.45 -16.55 -2.52
C PHE A 171 -14.16 -16.54 -1.72
N ARG A 172 -13.21 -15.74 -2.16
CA ARG A 172 -11.94 -15.49 -1.48
C ARG A 172 -11.57 -14.03 -1.64
N PHE A 173 -10.99 -13.47 -0.59
CA PHE A 173 -10.58 -12.08 -0.54
C PHE A 173 -9.15 -11.99 -0.06
N ALA A 174 -8.35 -11.13 -0.69
CA ALA A 174 -7.02 -10.77 -0.26
C ALA A 174 -6.77 -9.27 -0.46
N ARG A 175 -5.91 -8.70 0.37
CA ARG A 175 -5.40 -7.33 0.22
C ARG A 175 -3.91 -7.35 0.00
N LEU A 176 -3.47 -6.73 -1.08
CA LEU A 176 -2.08 -6.43 -1.37
C LEU A 176 -1.81 -4.96 -1.06
N ASN A 177 -0.97 -4.68 -0.06
CA ASN A 177 -0.56 -3.33 0.29
C ASN A 177 0.89 -3.08 -0.12
N LEU A 178 1.12 -1.99 -0.85
CA LEU A 178 2.44 -1.56 -1.31
C LEU A 178 2.69 -0.16 -0.75
N VAL A 179 3.58 -0.08 0.23
CA VAL A 179 3.75 1.09 1.10
C VAL A 179 5.12 1.73 0.84
N ASP A 180 5.11 3.02 0.52
CA ASP A 180 6.30 3.88 0.46
C ASP A 180 6.29 4.77 1.70
N LEU A 181 7.15 4.46 2.66
CA LEU A 181 7.19 5.19 3.94
C LEU A 181 7.94 6.51 3.80
N ALA A 182 7.64 7.45 4.69
CA ALA A 182 8.38 8.69 4.87
C ALA A 182 9.86 8.42 5.24
N GLY A 183 10.70 9.45 5.08
CA GLY A 183 12.08 9.45 5.53
C GLY A 183 12.20 9.12 7.02
N SER A 184 13.15 8.26 7.37
CA SER A 184 13.40 7.79 8.74
C SER A 184 14.44 8.62 9.52
N GLU A 185 14.88 9.75 8.98
CA GLU A 185 15.86 10.63 9.62
C GLU A 185 15.37 11.19 10.98
N ARG A 186 16.30 11.30 11.94
CA ARG A 186 15.99 11.72 13.31
C ARG A 186 15.85 13.24 13.42
N GLN A 187 14.89 13.68 14.24
CA GLN A 187 14.58 15.11 14.52
C GLN A 187 15.77 15.97 14.94
N ASN A 188 16.74 15.40 15.66
CA ASN A 188 17.86 16.14 16.27
C ASN A 188 18.76 16.87 15.26
N THR A 189 18.65 16.59 13.97
CA THR A 189 19.48 17.20 12.92
C THR A 189 18.72 18.24 12.09
N SER A 190 17.41 18.43 12.32
CA SER A 190 16.55 19.21 11.40
C SER A 190 16.38 20.69 11.72
N GLY A 191 16.71 21.14 12.94
CA GLY A 191 16.51 22.54 13.37
C GLY A 191 15.05 23.03 13.28
N ALA A 192 14.08 22.11 13.28
CA ALA A 192 12.67 22.43 13.08
C ALA A 192 12.03 23.04 14.34
N GLU A 193 11.39 24.21 14.20
CA GLU A 193 10.63 24.89 15.25
C GLU A 193 9.12 24.92 14.92
N GLY A 194 8.27 25.07 15.95
CA GLY A 194 6.82 25.27 15.79
C GLY A 194 6.09 24.11 15.10
N GLU A 195 5.30 24.42 14.06
CA GLU A 195 4.50 23.43 13.31
C GLU A 195 5.36 22.35 12.62
N ARG A 196 6.59 22.69 12.19
CA ARG A 196 7.50 21.69 11.59
C ARG A 196 7.98 20.65 12.59
N LEU A 197 8.08 21.01 13.88
CA LEU A 197 8.42 20.07 14.95
C LEU A 197 7.28 19.07 15.19
N LYS A 198 6.02 19.55 15.22
CA LYS A 198 4.83 18.70 15.34
C LYS A 198 4.71 17.72 14.16
N GLU A 199 4.90 18.22 12.95
CA GLU A 199 4.89 17.41 11.73
C GLU A 199 5.96 16.30 11.78
N ALA A 200 7.20 16.66 12.12
CA ALA A 200 8.27 15.68 12.30
C ALA A 200 7.96 14.66 13.40
N ALA A 201 7.25 15.07 14.46
CA ALA A 201 6.86 14.18 15.55
C ALA A 201 5.83 13.16 15.08
N ASN A 202 4.86 13.57 14.27
CA ASN A 202 3.83 12.68 13.73
C ASN A 202 4.40 11.67 12.71
N ILE A 203 5.35 12.10 11.87
CA ILE A 203 6.06 11.20 10.96
C ILE A 203 6.83 10.14 11.75
N ASN A 204 7.57 10.55 12.78
CA ASN A 204 8.31 9.60 13.62
C ASN A 204 7.39 8.73 14.47
N LYS A 205 6.23 9.24 14.91
CA LYS A 205 5.22 8.47 15.63
C LYS A 205 4.74 7.30 14.77
N SER A 206 4.27 7.56 13.56
CA SER A 206 3.79 6.51 12.65
C SER A 206 4.87 5.47 12.31
N LEU A 207 6.11 5.89 12.07
CA LEU A 207 7.26 4.98 11.84
C LEU A 207 7.62 4.16 13.09
N SER A 208 7.62 4.79 14.26
CA SER A 208 7.94 4.13 15.53
C SER A 208 6.86 3.10 15.88
N THR A 209 5.58 3.46 15.74
CA THR A 209 4.45 2.55 15.92
C THR A 209 4.53 1.36 14.97
N LEU A 210 4.85 1.57 13.70
CA LEU A 210 5.07 0.47 12.75
C LEU A 210 6.21 -0.45 13.20
N GLY A 211 7.35 0.13 13.62
CA GLY A 211 8.47 -0.62 14.17
C GLY A 211 8.08 -1.46 15.40
N HIS A 212 7.29 -0.89 16.31
CA HIS A 212 6.76 -1.59 17.48
C HIS A 212 5.84 -2.75 17.09
N VAL A 213 4.89 -2.55 16.16
CA VAL A 213 3.99 -3.61 15.70
C VAL A 213 4.78 -4.76 15.07
N ILE A 214 5.78 -4.46 14.23
CA ILE A 214 6.63 -5.49 13.62
C ILE A 214 7.39 -6.26 14.70
N MET A 215 7.98 -5.57 15.69
CA MET A 215 8.70 -6.20 16.78
C MET A 215 7.79 -7.13 17.60
N VAL A 216 6.57 -6.69 17.90
CA VAL A 216 5.56 -7.51 18.59
C VAL A 216 5.20 -8.75 17.78
N LEU A 217 5.00 -8.61 16.46
CA LEU A 217 4.71 -9.75 15.58
C LEU A 217 5.87 -10.76 15.54
N VAL A 218 7.12 -10.28 15.53
CA VAL A 218 8.33 -11.13 15.60
C VAL A 218 8.41 -11.86 16.95
N ASP A 219 8.15 -11.18 18.05
CA ASP A 219 8.16 -11.79 19.38
C ASP A 219 7.09 -12.88 19.51
N VAL A 220 5.90 -12.66 18.96
CA VAL A 220 4.82 -13.67 18.90
C VAL A 220 5.22 -14.86 18.02
N ALA A 221 5.82 -14.62 16.85
CA ALA A 221 6.30 -15.68 15.96
C ALA A 221 7.41 -16.54 16.60
N ASN A 222 8.22 -15.93 17.49
CA ASN A 222 9.24 -16.61 18.28
C ASN A 222 8.72 -17.23 19.59
N GLY A 223 7.40 -17.26 19.81
CA GLY A 223 6.78 -17.94 20.95
C GLY A 223 6.80 -17.16 22.28
N LYS A 224 7.10 -15.85 22.29
CA LYS A 224 7.02 -15.04 23.52
C LYS A 224 5.56 -14.65 23.81
N SER A 225 5.17 -14.72 25.09
CA SER A 225 3.78 -14.47 25.52
C SER A 225 3.38 -12.99 25.41
N ARG A 226 2.12 -12.75 25.01
CA ARG A 226 1.47 -11.42 24.85
C ARG A 226 1.40 -10.57 26.13
N GLN A 227 1.81 -11.07 27.30
CA GLN A 227 1.67 -10.38 28.59
C GLN A 227 2.56 -9.13 28.76
N HIS A 228 3.53 -8.88 27.88
CA HIS A 228 4.29 -7.61 27.87
C HIS A 228 3.56 -6.45 27.16
N LEU A 229 2.38 -6.68 26.60
CA LEU A 229 1.71 -5.72 25.69
C LEU A 229 0.80 -4.70 26.38
N SER A 230 0.50 -4.84 27.67
CA SER A 230 -0.49 -4.01 28.38
C SER A 230 0.08 -2.83 29.17
N GLN A 231 1.40 -2.58 29.14
CA GLN A 231 2.03 -1.53 29.95
C GLN A 231 2.41 -0.24 29.21
N VAL A 232 2.20 -0.13 27.89
CA VAL A 232 2.71 1.01 27.11
C VAL A 232 1.66 1.60 26.16
N LEU A 233 0.40 1.57 26.58
CA LEU A 233 -0.72 2.31 25.96
C LEU A 233 -1.24 3.34 26.97
N VAL A 234 -0.36 4.25 27.40
CA VAL A 234 -0.69 5.55 27.99
C VAL A 234 0.29 6.57 27.45
#